data_AF-A0A0K0DPV8-F1
#
_entry.id   AF-A0A0K0DPV8-F1
#
_cell.length_a   1.000
_cell.length_b   1.000
_cell.length_c   1.000
_cell.angle_alpha   90.00
_cell.angle_beta   90.00
_cell.angle_gamma   90.00
#
_symmetry.space_group_name_H-M   'P 1'
#
loop_
_entity.id
_entity.type
_entity.pdbx_description
1 polymer ?
#
loop_
_entity_poly.entity_id
_entity_poly.type
_entity_poly.pdbx_seq_one_letter_code
_entity_poly.pdbx_strand_id
1 'polypeptide(L)'
;MKFYFSTGNVLVKKYEELRWQLQKVVYSETFNADTVSFESDNSSIVMSAPLPQKFVCRDRLNITLHNPGFKDVVAEFTPEIDIQPFGPKSNFYLCERTRKRTLAESFENKATILSGVVLGVASVSAIIGNAVRRHFIPERRRMYENLGLPSSIFP
;
A
#
# COMPACT_ATOMS: atom_id res chain seq x y z
N MET A 1 -13.51 -16.62 22.17
CA MET A 1 -13.54 -15.62 21.08
C MET A 1 -13.98 -16.32 19.80
N LYS A 2 -14.89 -15.72 19.04
CA LYS A 2 -15.47 -16.29 17.81
C LYS A 2 -15.22 -15.32 16.66
N PHE A 3 -14.87 -15.88 15.50
CA PHE A 3 -14.55 -15.13 14.29
C PHE A 3 -15.52 -15.52 13.18
N TYR A 4 -16.19 -14.54 12.58
CA TYR A 4 -17.15 -14.74 11.51
C TYR A 4 -16.55 -14.27 10.19
N PHE A 5 -16.26 -15.22 9.31
CA PHE A 5 -15.74 -14.97 7.98
C PHE A 5 -16.85 -15.08 6.95
N SER A 6 -16.83 -14.18 5.97
CA SER A 6 -17.69 -14.25 4.79
C SER A 6 -16.87 -14.10 3.52
N THR A 7 -17.45 -14.49 2.40
CA THR A 7 -16.89 -14.28 1.07
C THR A 7 -17.78 -13.32 0.30
N GLY A 8 -17.18 -12.38 -0.43
CA GLY A 8 -17.92 -11.45 -1.27
C GLY A 8 -17.05 -10.84 -2.36
N ASN A 9 -17.69 -10.39 -3.44
CA ASN A 9 -17.01 -9.63 -4.48
C ASN A 9 -16.76 -8.21 -3.98
N VAL A 10 -15.52 -7.75 -4.11
CA VAL A 10 -15.13 -6.38 -3.78
C VAL A 10 -14.53 -5.74 -5.01
N LEU A 11 -14.96 -4.52 -5.30
CA LEU A 11 -14.44 -3.75 -6.43
C LEU A 11 -13.10 -3.12 -6.03
N VAL A 12 -12.00 -3.65 -6.56
CA VAL A 12 -10.63 -3.17 -6.29
C VAL A 12 -10.03 -2.59 -7.55
N LYS A 13 -9.76 -1.27 -7.55
CA LYS A 13 -9.03 -0.52 -8.59
C LYS A 13 -9.57 -0.60 -10.04
N LYS A 14 -10.63 -1.37 -10.31
CA LYS A 14 -11.50 -1.47 -11.51
C LYS A 14 -12.03 -2.90 -11.77
N TYR A 15 -11.57 -3.90 -11.01
CA TYR A 15 -12.00 -5.29 -11.16
C TYR A 15 -12.77 -5.75 -9.93
N GLU A 16 -13.81 -6.55 -10.14
CA GLU A 16 -14.41 -7.31 -9.05
C GLU A 16 -13.50 -8.49 -8.72
N GLU A 17 -13.04 -8.54 -7.48
CA GLU A 17 -12.23 -9.63 -6.95
C GLU A 17 -13.01 -10.33 -5.84
N LEU A 18 -13.10 -11.66 -5.91
CA LEU A 18 -13.68 -12.47 -4.85
C LEU A 18 -12.72 -12.53 -3.67
N ARG A 19 -13.14 -11.99 -2.53
CA ARG A 19 -12.32 -11.82 -1.32
C ARG A 19 -13.03 -12.46 -0.13
N TRP A 20 -12.24 -13.03 0.77
CA TRP A 20 -12.73 -13.37 2.10
C TRP A 20 -12.53 -12.19 3.04
N GLN A 21 -13.45 -12.02 3.98
CA GLN A 21 -13.49 -10.90 4.90
C GLN A 21 -13.83 -11.40 6.31
N LEU A 22 -13.14 -10.85 7.31
CA LEU A 22 -13.56 -10.97 8.70
C LEU A 22 -14.62 -9.90 8.97
N GLN A 23 -15.89 -10.32 9.01
CA GLN A 23 -17.03 -9.42 9.21
C GLN A 23 -17.24 -9.07 10.67
N LYS A 24 -17.12 -10.07 11.54
CA LYS A 24 -17.49 -9.90 12.95
C LYS A 24 -16.55 -10.69 13.85
N VAL A 25 -16.18 -10.06 14.95
CA VAL A 25 -15.47 -10.68 16.06
C VAL A 25 -16.38 -10.59 17.27
N VAL A 26 -16.64 -11.74 17.90
CA VAL A 26 -17.45 -11.82 19.11
C VAL A 26 -16.63 -12.41 20.24
N TYR A 27 -16.51 -11.65 21.32
CA TYR A 27 -15.95 -12.12 22.57
C TYR A 27 -17.11 -12.35 23.55
N SER A 28 -17.12 -13.47 24.25
CA SER A 28 -18.14 -13.79 25.23
C SER A 28 -17.47 -14.24 26.51
N GLU A 29 -17.83 -13.61 27.62
CA GLU A 29 -17.33 -13.95 28.95
C GLU A 29 -18.52 -14.35 29.82
N THR A 30 -18.34 -15.43 30.57
CA THR A 30 -19.37 -15.96 31.50
C THR A 30 -18.96 -15.63 32.92
N PHE A 31 -19.80 -14.88 33.63
CA PHE A 31 -19.60 -14.55 35.03
C PHE A 31 -20.90 -14.81 35.82
N ASN A 32 -20.82 -15.61 36.89
CA ASN A 32 -21.96 -15.94 37.76
C ASN A 32 -23.23 -16.39 37.02
N ALA A 33 -23.09 -17.29 36.05
CA ALA A 33 -24.16 -17.82 35.18
C ALA A 33 -24.74 -16.84 34.14
N ASP A 34 -24.35 -15.56 34.18
CA ASP A 34 -24.66 -14.59 33.13
C ASP A 34 -23.56 -14.59 32.07
N THR A 35 -23.97 -14.51 30.80
CA THR A 35 -23.03 -14.42 29.66
C THR A 35 -23.10 -13.03 29.05
N VAL A 36 -21.99 -12.31 29.06
CA VAL A 36 -21.86 -11.00 28.42
C VAL A 36 -21.10 -11.17 27.11
N SER A 37 -21.67 -10.67 26.01
CA SER A 37 -21.04 -10.71 24.68
C SER A 37 -20.64 -9.32 24.21
N PHE A 38 -19.38 -9.18 23.80
CA PHE A 38 -18.81 -7.99 23.18
C PHE A 38 -18.64 -8.25 21.68
N GLU A 39 -19.02 -7.28 20.85
CA GLU A 39 -19.05 -7.44 19.40
C GLU A 39 -18.29 -6.30 18.71
N SER A 40 -17.57 -6.63 17.64
CA SER A 40 -16.96 -5.62 16.77
C SER A 40 -18.01 -4.89 15.93
N ASP A 41 -17.76 -3.63 15.58
CA ASP A 41 -18.64 -2.86 14.71
C ASP A 41 -18.81 -3.51 13.34
N ASN A 42 -20.07 -3.84 12.99
CA ASN A 42 -20.45 -4.49 11.72
C ASN A 42 -20.10 -3.66 10.47
N SER A 43 -19.76 -2.37 10.62
CA SER A 43 -19.44 -1.46 9.49
C SER A 43 -17.97 -1.48 9.10
N SER A 44 -17.08 -2.06 9.91
CA SER A 44 -15.64 -2.07 9.65
C SER A 44 -15.17 -3.47 9.24
N ILE A 45 -14.76 -3.61 7.97
CA ILE A 45 -14.07 -4.82 7.52
C ILE A 45 -12.72 -4.85 8.25
N VAL A 46 -12.61 -5.75 9.23
CA VAL A 46 -11.42 -5.82 10.09
C VAL A 46 -10.21 -6.29 9.30
N MET A 47 -10.38 -7.35 8.52
CA MET A 47 -9.33 -7.97 7.71
C MET A 47 -9.95 -8.53 6.42
N SER A 48 -9.26 -8.38 5.30
CA SER A 48 -9.68 -8.95 4.02
C SER A 48 -8.50 -9.35 3.14
N ALA A 49 -8.66 -10.42 2.39
CA ALA A 49 -7.72 -10.86 1.37
C ALA A 49 -8.42 -11.59 0.22
N PRO A 50 -7.75 -11.70 -0.95
CA PRO A 50 -8.26 -12.50 -2.07
C PRO A 50 -8.51 -13.96 -1.66
N LEU A 51 -9.57 -14.57 -2.21
CA LEU A 51 -10.01 -15.91 -1.81
C LEU A 51 -8.91 -16.98 -1.80
N PRO A 52 -8.05 -17.11 -2.84
CA PRO A 52 -7.00 -18.13 -2.87
C PRO A 52 -5.70 -17.72 -2.15
N GLN A 53 -5.71 -16.59 -1.43
CA GLN A 53 -4.50 -16.02 -0.83
C GLN A 53 -4.59 -16.01 0.70
N LYS A 54 -3.44 -16.26 1.32
CA LYS A 54 -3.24 -16.14 2.77
C LYS A 54 -3.03 -14.67 3.14
N PHE A 55 -3.75 -14.16 4.12
CA PHE A 55 -3.50 -12.82 4.66
C PHE A 55 -2.30 -12.85 5.61
N VAL A 56 -1.33 -11.97 5.37
CA VAL A 56 -0.12 -11.82 6.18
C VAL A 56 0.01 -10.37 6.62
N CYS A 57 0.06 -10.12 7.92
CA CYS A 57 0.29 -8.79 8.48
C CYS A 57 1.38 -8.84 9.54
N ARG A 58 2.45 -8.05 9.35
CA ARG A 58 3.58 -8.00 10.30
C ARG A 58 3.40 -6.90 11.35
N ASP A 59 2.35 -6.10 11.21
CA ASP A 59 2.02 -5.05 12.16
C ASP A 59 0.96 -5.53 13.16
N ARG A 60 0.94 -4.87 14.33
CA ARG A 60 -0.10 -5.07 15.34
C ARG A 60 -1.45 -4.57 14.82
N LEU A 61 -2.50 -5.35 15.05
CA LEU A 61 -3.87 -4.98 14.74
C LEU A 61 -4.69 -4.95 16.03
N ASN A 62 -5.47 -3.90 16.22
CA ASN A 62 -6.32 -3.71 17.39
C ASN A 62 -7.77 -3.68 16.92
N ILE A 63 -8.63 -4.47 17.57
CA ILE A 63 -10.08 -4.48 17.31
C ILE A 63 -10.79 -4.05 18.58
N THR A 64 -11.57 -2.98 18.51
CA THR A 64 -12.47 -2.58 19.58
C THR A 64 -13.74 -3.43 19.53
N LEU A 65 -14.12 -3.98 20.68
CA LEU A 65 -15.33 -4.76 20.88
C LEU A 65 -16.23 -3.99 21.83
N HIS A 66 -17.45 -3.74 21.38
CA HIS A 66 -18.44 -2.92 22.05
C HIS A 66 -19.49 -3.77 22.75
N ASN A 67 -19.97 -3.29 23.89
CA ASN A 67 -21.15 -3.80 24.56
C ASN A 67 -21.95 -2.62 25.13
N PRO A 68 -23.28 -2.56 24.97
CA PRO A 68 -24.08 -1.42 25.42
C PRO A 68 -24.09 -1.19 26.94
N GLY A 69 -23.79 -2.20 27.75
CA GLY A 69 -23.82 -2.15 29.21
C GLY A 69 -22.44 -2.14 29.89
N PHE A 70 -21.36 -2.25 29.13
CA PHE A 70 -20.01 -2.39 29.67
C PHE A 70 -19.01 -1.52 28.92
N LYS A 71 -17.83 -1.32 29.52
CA LYS A 71 -16.73 -0.61 28.87
C LYS A 71 -16.20 -1.44 27.70
N ASP A 72 -15.85 -0.75 26.62
CA ASP A 72 -15.25 -1.36 25.43
C ASP A 72 -13.98 -2.15 25.77
N VAL A 73 -13.84 -3.29 25.09
CA VAL A 73 -12.70 -4.19 25.22
C VAL A 73 -11.88 -4.12 23.93
N VAL A 74 -10.56 -3.99 24.05
CA VAL A 74 -9.66 -4.00 22.88
C VAL A 74 -9.01 -5.37 22.76
N ALA A 75 -9.28 -6.06 21.65
CA ALA A 75 -8.58 -7.28 21.27
C ALA A 75 -7.33 -6.92 20.45
N GLU A 76 -6.16 -7.18 21.02
CA GLU A 76 -4.86 -6.95 20.37
C GLU A 76 -4.34 -8.22 19.70
N PHE A 77 -4.08 -8.15 18.41
CA PHE A 77 -3.42 -9.21 17.65
C PHE A 77 -1.92 -8.96 17.66
N THR A 78 -1.17 -9.96 18.12
CA THR A 78 0.28 -9.95 18.05
C THR A 78 0.74 -9.91 16.59
N PRO A 79 1.88 -9.24 16.30
CA PRO A 79 2.43 -9.18 14.94
C PRO A 79 2.77 -10.58 14.43
N GLU A 80 2.94 -10.70 13.10
CA GLU A 80 3.00 -11.97 12.37
C GLU A 80 1.65 -12.70 12.30
N ILE A 81 0.62 -11.93 11.95
CA ILE A 81 -0.74 -12.42 11.76
C ILE A 81 -0.81 -13.16 10.42
N ASP A 82 -1.12 -14.44 10.51
CA ASP A 82 -1.20 -15.37 9.39
C ASP A 82 -2.58 -16.05 9.35
N ILE A 83 -3.45 -15.63 8.44
CA ILE A 83 -4.85 -16.08 8.40
C ILE A 83 -5.23 -16.57 7.00
N GLN A 84 -5.85 -17.75 6.94
CA GLN A 84 -6.45 -18.29 5.71
C GLN A 84 -7.69 -19.13 6.05
N PRO A 85 -8.89 -18.55 5.98
CA PRO A 85 -10.12 -19.27 6.30
C PRO A 85 -10.58 -20.17 5.15
N PHE A 86 -10.17 -19.90 3.91
CA PHE A 86 -10.61 -20.63 2.71
C PHE A 86 -9.44 -21.01 1.78
N GLY A 87 -9.51 -22.22 1.20
CA GLY A 87 -8.67 -22.67 0.08
C GLY A 87 -7.24 -23.13 0.42
N PRO A 88 -6.53 -23.74 -0.57
CA PRO A 88 -5.14 -24.17 -0.43
C PRO A 88 -4.13 -23.02 -0.56
N LYS A 89 -2.97 -23.14 0.12
CA LYS A 89 -1.88 -22.15 0.09
C LYS A 89 -1.13 -22.17 -1.25
N SER A 90 -1.30 -21.14 -2.08
CA SER A 90 -0.37 -20.90 -3.20
C SER A 90 0.28 -19.51 -3.15
N ASN A 91 -0.39 -18.50 -2.59
CA ASN A 91 0.10 -17.12 -2.57
C ASN A 91 -0.22 -16.40 -1.26
N PHE A 92 0.59 -15.38 -0.92
CA PHE A 92 0.38 -14.52 0.24
C PHE A 92 -0.06 -13.12 -0.18
N TYR A 93 -1.01 -12.55 0.57
CA TYR A 93 -1.49 -11.19 0.47
C TYR A 93 -1.01 -10.41 1.68
N LEU A 94 -0.17 -9.41 1.45
CA LEU A 94 0.36 -8.56 2.51
C LEU A 94 -0.65 -7.46 2.85
N CYS A 95 -0.95 -7.28 4.14
CA CYS A 95 -1.83 -6.20 4.58
C CYS A 95 -1.29 -4.83 4.14
N GLU A 96 -2.18 -3.89 3.83
CA GLU A 96 -1.81 -2.60 3.24
C GLU A 96 -0.86 -1.80 4.16
N ARG A 97 -1.03 -1.92 5.48
CA ARG A 97 -0.17 -1.27 6.47
C ARG A 97 1.28 -1.75 6.36
N THR A 98 1.50 -3.06 6.40
CA THR A 98 2.84 -3.64 6.26
C THR A 98 3.41 -3.32 4.88
N ARG A 99 2.59 -3.40 3.82
CA ARG A 99 3.02 -3.02 2.47
C ARG A 99 3.51 -1.57 2.40
N LYS A 100 2.77 -0.61 2.96
CA LYS A 100 3.17 0.81 2.99
C LYS A 100 4.47 1.03 3.76
N ARG A 101 4.62 0.34 4.90
CA ARG A 101 5.85 0.39 5.70
C ARG A 101 7.06 -0.14 4.94
N THR A 102 6.95 -1.33 4.34
CA THR A 102 8.05 -1.91 3.53
C THR A 102 8.42 -1.02 2.34
N LEU A 103 7.44 -0.36 1.73
CA LEU A 103 7.71 0.63 0.68
C LEU A 103 8.44 1.87 1.22
N ALA A 104 8.01 2.41 2.37
CA ALA A 104 8.67 3.55 3.01
C ALA A 104 10.13 3.22 3.39
N GLU A 105 10.36 2.06 4.00
CA GLU A 105 11.70 1.55 4.32
C GLU A 105 12.57 1.41 3.05
N SER A 106 11.96 1.04 1.92
CA SER A 106 12.66 0.95 0.64
C SER A 106 13.03 2.33 0.05
N PHE A 107 12.23 3.36 0.31
CA PHE A 107 12.54 4.74 -0.11
C PHE A 107 13.61 5.39 0.76
N GLU A 108 13.61 5.11 2.07
CA GLU A 108 14.66 5.57 2.99
C GLU A 108 15.97 4.79 2.84
N ASN A 109 15.95 3.70 2.07
CA ASN A 109 17.16 2.94 1.80
C ASN A 109 18.20 3.83 1.11
N LYS A 110 19.42 3.85 1.68
CA LYS A 110 20.55 4.68 1.21
C LYS A 110 20.83 4.50 -0.28
N ALA A 111 20.60 3.31 -0.82
CA ALA A 111 20.77 3.03 -2.24
C ALA A 111 19.78 3.82 -3.14
N THR A 112 18.52 3.98 -2.71
CA THR A 112 17.48 4.74 -3.43
C THR A 112 17.77 6.24 -3.37
N ILE A 113 18.25 6.73 -2.22
CA ILE A 113 18.65 8.12 -2.06
C ILE A 113 19.87 8.43 -2.96
N LEU A 114 20.87 7.56 -2.95
CA LEU A 114 22.07 7.71 -3.78
C LEU A 114 21.73 7.66 -5.28
N SER A 115 20.85 6.76 -5.72
CA SER A 115 20.43 6.72 -7.11
C SER A 115 19.68 7.99 -7.53
N GLY A 116 18.81 8.52 -6.67
CA GLY A 116 18.13 9.79 -6.90
C GLY A 116 19.10 10.97 -7.04
N VAL A 117 20.10 11.07 -6.17
CA VAL A 117 21.13 12.13 -6.23
C VAL A 117 21.97 12.02 -7.50
N VAL A 118 22.44 10.82 -7.85
CA VAL A 118 23.25 10.61 -9.07
C VAL A 118 22.46 10.98 -10.32
N LEU A 119 21.19 10.56 -10.42
CA LEU A 119 20.31 10.94 -11.54
C LEU A 119 20.06 12.45 -11.59
N GLY A 120 19.86 13.09 -10.43
CA GLY A 120 19.70 14.53 -10.33
C GLY A 120 20.93 15.28 -10.88
N VAL A 121 22.12 14.93 -10.39
CA VAL A 121 23.38 15.56 -10.83
C VAL A 121 23.66 15.26 -12.31
N ALA A 122 23.43 14.04 -12.78
CA ALA A 122 23.59 13.67 -14.19
C ALA A 122 22.66 14.48 -15.11
N SER A 123 21.41 14.72 -14.70
CA SER A 123 20.46 15.50 -15.50
C SER A 123 20.85 16.98 -15.59
N VAL A 124 21.23 17.60 -14.46
CA VAL A 124 21.67 18.99 -14.42
C VAL A 124 22.98 19.19 -15.18
N SER A 125 23.94 18.28 -15.01
CA SER A 125 25.21 18.32 -15.73
C SER A 125 25.04 18.09 -17.23
N ALA A 126 24.11 17.25 -17.66
CA ALA A 126 23.78 17.08 -19.08
C ALA A 126 23.15 18.34 -19.67
N ILE A 127 22.23 19.00 -18.95
CA ILE A 127 21.60 20.25 -19.40
C ILE A 127 22.62 21.38 -19.52
N ILE A 128 23.41 21.61 -18.47
CA ILE A 128 24.45 22.65 -18.45
C ILE A 128 25.53 22.33 -19.48
N GLY A 129 26.00 21.09 -19.53
CA GLY A 129 27.01 20.66 -20.51
C GLY A 129 26.53 20.84 -21.95
N ASN A 130 25.27 20.53 -22.24
CA ASN A 130 24.69 20.76 -23.57
C ASN A 130 24.51 22.26 -23.87
N ALA A 131 24.12 23.07 -22.89
CA ALA A 131 23.99 24.53 -23.04
C ALA A 131 25.35 25.20 -23.28
N VAL A 132 26.39 24.85 -22.50
CA VAL A 132 27.76 25.36 -22.67
C VAL A 132 28.36 24.91 -24.00
N ARG A 133 28.17 23.64 -24.38
CA ARG A 133 28.60 23.13 -25.69
C ARG A 133 27.94 23.90 -26.85
N ARG A 134 26.67 24.28 -26.72
CA ARG A 134 25.97 25.12 -27.71
C ARG A 134 26.47 26.57 -27.73
N HIS A 135 26.93 27.11 -26.61
CA HIS A 135 27.49 28.46 -26.54
C HIS A 135 28.92 28.56 -27.10
N PHE A 136 29.78 27.57 -26.86
CA PHE A 136 31.18 27.59 -27.32
C PHE A 136 31.40 27.01 -28.72
N ILE A 137 30.44 26.26 -29.29
CA ILE A 137 30.48 25.78 -30.68
C ILE A 137 29.38 26.48 -31.50
N PRO A 138 29.57 27.75 -31.91
CA PRO A 138 28.60 28.47 -32.75
C PRO A 138 28.58 27.96 -34.20
N GLU A 139 29.57 27.14 -34.61
CA GLU A 139 29.74 26.65 -35.99
C GLU A 139 28.58 25.79 -36.52
N ARG A 140 27.76 25.17 -35.66
CA ARG A 140 26.55 24.47 -36.14
C ARG A 140 25.38 25.40 -36.44
N ARG A 141 25.30 26.61 -35.87
CA ARG A 141 24.23 27.56 -36.24
C ARG A 141 24.32 27.92 -37.73
N ARG A 142 25.54 28.06 -38.25
CA ARG A 142 25.78 28.30 -39.68
C ARG A 142 25.41 27.12 -40.58
N MET A 143 25.52 25.87 -40.11
CA MET A 143 25.09 24.71 -40.90
C MET A 143 23.56 24.52 -40.92
N TYR A 144 22.84 24.96 -39.87
CA TYR A 144 21.37 24.96 -39.88
C TYR A 144 20.78 26.16 -40.64
N GLU A 145 21.43 27.33 -40.62
CA GLU A 145 21.06 28.48 -41.47
C GLU A 145 21.27 28.18 -42.96
N ASN A 146 22.31 27.42 -43.32
CA ASN A 146 22.57 27.00 -44.70
C ASN A 146 21.65 25.87 -45.22
N LEU A 147 20.84 25.26 -44.37
CA LEU A 147 19.87 24.21 -44.74
C LEU A 147 18.43 24.73 -44.90
N GLY A 148 18.24 26.05 -44.96
CA GLY A 148 17.05 26.64 -45.58
C GLY A 148 15.71 26.25 -44.93
N LEU A 149 15.61 26.28 -43.60
CA LEU A 149 14.31 26.26 -42.93
C LEU A 149 14.13 27.56 -42.14
N PRO A 150 13.14 28.40 -42.50
CA PRO A 150 12.95 29.72 -41.92
C PRO A 150 12.62 29.61 -40.43
N SER A 151 13.42 30.27 -39.61
CA SER A 151 13.13 30.58 -38.22
C SER A 151 12.02 31.64 -38.15
N SER A 152 10.80 31.19 -38.36
CA SER A 152 9.60 31.91 -37.97
C SER A 152 8.55 30.86 -37.66
N ILE A 153 7.89 30.99 -36.51
CA ILE A 153 6.83 30.16 -35.90
C ILE A 153 7.40 29.40 -34.68
N PHE A 154 7.12 29.70 -33.41
CA PHE A 154 6.14 30.55 -32.72
C PHE A 154 6.72 30.86 -31.29
N PRO A 155 6.04 31.64 -30.41
CA PRO A 155 6.57 32.41 -29.27
C PRO A 155 6.98 31.58 -28.03
#